data_AF-A0A355AN41-F1
#
_entry.id   AF-A0A355AN41-F1
#
_cell.length_a   1.000
_cell.length_b   1.000
_cell.length_c   1.000
_cell.angle_alpha   90.00
_cell.angle_beta   90.00
_cell.angle_gamma   90.00
#
_symmetry.space_group_name_H-M   'P 1'
#
loop_
_entity.id
_entity.type
_entity.pdbx_description
1 polymer ?
#
loop_
_entity_poly.entity_id
_entity_poly.type
_entity_poly.pdbx_seq_one_letter_code
_entity_poly.pdbx_strand_id
1 'polypeptide(L)'
;GSNLKATMMIEFPDIEERRTALQRLIGIETALWLAVGDLSRVTPIANEDLVRETADKTSSVHFVRFELTGQMIGALGSEETLIIGIDHPAY
;
A
#
# COMPACT_ATOMS: atom_id res chain seq x y z
N GLY A 1 -10.12 1.37 16.72
CA GLY A 1 -10.50 0.74 15.43
C GLY A 1 -9.60 -0.45 15.17
N SER A 2 -9.95 -1.31 14.21
CA SER A 2 -9.14 -2.49 13.84
C SER A 2 -8.36 -2.30 12.54
N ASN A 3 -8.39 -1.12 11.94
CA ASN A 3 -7.72 -0.85 10.68
C ASN A 3 -6.97 0.47 10.65
N LEU A 4 -5.97 0.50 9.76
CA LEU A 4 -5.25 1.70 9.36
C LEU A 4 -5.65 2.04 7.92
N LYS A 5 -6.05 3.28 7.70
CA LYS A 5 -6.32 3.82 6.37
C LYS A 5 -5.24 4.82 6.01
N ALA A 6 -4.74 4.73 4.78
CA ALA A 6 -3.74 5.65 4.27
C ALA A 6 -4.00 5.97 2.79
N THR A 7 -3.43 7.09 2.35
CA THR A 7 -3.37 7.48 0.95
C THR A 7 -1.93 7.29 0.48
N MET A 8 -1.71 6.41 -0.48
CA MET A 8 -0.40 6.23 -1.13
C MET A 8 -0.36 7.12 -2.38
N MET A 9 0.67 7.96 -2.47
CA MET A 9 0.89 8.86 -3.60
C MET A 9 2.19 8.50 -4.31
N ILE A 10 2.12 8.37 -5.63
CA ILE A 10 3.27 8.16 -6.51
C ILE A 10 3.51 9.47 -7.25
N GLU A 11 4.58 10.16 -6.89
CA GLU A 11 4.87 11.51 -7.34
C GLU A 11 6.13 11.56 -8.20
N PHE A 12 6.00 12.23 -9.34
CA PHE A 12 7.10 12.53 -10.25
C PHE A 12 6.94 14.00 -10.70
N PRO A 13 8.02 14.81 -10.70
CA PRO A 13 7.96 16.20 -11.13
C PRO A 13 7.55 16.35 -12.60
N ASP A 14 8.10 15.48 -13.46
CA ASP A 14 7.81 15.49 -14.89
C ASP A 14 6.62 14.57 -15.25
N ILE A 15 5.78 15.05 -16.17
CA ILE A 15 4.54 14.36 -16.55
C ILE A 15 4.79 13.13 -17.44
N GLU A 16 5.79 13.18 -18.32
CA GLU A 16 6.11 12.07 -19.22
C GLU A 16 6.85 10.96 -18.47
N GLU A 17 7.73 11.35 -17.53
CA GLU A 17 8.32 10.43 -16.57
C GLU A 17 7.25 9.75 -15.73
N ARG A 18 6.32 10.53 -15.14
CA ARG A 18 5.19 9.99 -14.37
C ARG A 18 4.40 8.98 -15.17
N ARG A 19 4.05 9.31 -16.42
CA ARG A 19 3.27 8.43 -17.29
C ARG A 19 3.98 7.10 -17.50
N THR A 20 5.28 7.15 -17.81
CA THR A 20 6.11 5.96 -18.05
C THR A 20 6.27 5.13 -16.78
N ALA A 21 6.48 5.77 -15.63
CA ALA A 21 6.60 5.09 -14.35
C ALA A 21 5.30 4.38 -13.94
N LEU A 22 4.14 5.03 -14.07
CA LEU A 22 2.85 4.43 -13.71
C LEU A 22 2.48 3.23 -14.60
N GLN A 23 3.01 3.14 -15.82
CA GLN A 23 2.88 1.94 -16.65
C GLN A 23 3.73 0.77 -16.13
N ARG A 24 4.89 1.07 -15.52
CA ARG A 24 5.79 0.04 -14.94
C ARG A 24 5.36 -0.41 -13.56
N LEU A 25 4.62 0.42 -12.83
CA LEU A 25 4.17 0.18 -11.45
C LEU A 25 2.76 -0.43 -11.37
N ILE A 26 2.28 -1.07 -12.44
CA ILE A 26 1.00 -1.79 -12.41
C ILE A 26 1.04 -2.89 -11.37
N GLY A 27 0.16 -2.82 -10.37
CA GLY A 27 0.11 -3.78 -9.26
C GLY A 27 0.92 -3.36 -8.03
N ILE A 28 1.55 -2.17 -8.02
CA ILE A 28 2.28 -1.67 -6.85
C ILE A 28 1.40 -1.59 -5.59
N GLU A 29 0.09 -1.34 -5.75
CA GLU A 29 -0.84 -1.25 -4.63
C GLU A 29 -1.08 -2.57 -3.90
N THR A 30 -0.86 -3.71 -4.57
CA THR A 30 -0.98 -5.05 -3.97
C THR A 30 0.37 -5.58 -3.48
N ALA A 31 1.47 -4.92 -3.86
CA ALA A 31 2.82 -5.21 -3.40
C ALA A 31 3.17 -4.50 -2.08
N LEU A 32 2.34 -3.54 -1.64
CA LEU A 32 2.46 -2.87 -0.36
C LEU A 32 2.14 -3.84 0.79
N TRP A 33 2.91 -3.78 1.88
CA TRP A 33 2.68 -4.59 3.07
C TRP A 33 3.04 -3.85 4.35
N LEU A 34 2.46 -4.32 5.45
CA LEU A 34 2.69 -3.82 6.81
C LEU A 34 3.00 -5.00 7.74
N ALA A 35 3.98 -4.85 8.63
CA ALA A 35 4.31 -5.83 9.66
C ALA A 35 4.47 -5.15 11.03
N VAL A 36 4.17 -5.88 12.10
CA VAL A 36 4.36 -5.43 13.48
C VAL A 36 5.28 -6.41 14.19
N GLY A 37 6.48 -5.98 14.57
CA GLY A 37 7.53 -6.87 15.08
C GLY A 37 7.77 -8.05 14.13
N ASP A 38 7.78 -9.26 14.68
CA ASP A 38 7.97 -10.52 13.94
C ASP A 38 6.66 -11.17 13.45
N LEU A 39 5.53 -10.46 13.54
CA LEU A 39 4.25 -10.98 13.07
C LEU A 39 4.17 -11.04 11.55
N SER A 40 3.27 -11.90 11.06
CA SER A 40 3.03 -12.05 9.62
C SER A 40 2.62 -10.73 8.96
N ARG A 41 3.10 -10.50 7.74
CA ARG A 41 2.77 -9.31 6.96
C ARG A 41 1.29 -9.25 6.62
N VAL A 42 0.75 -8.03 6.58
CA VAL A 42 -0.61 -7.70 6.12
C VAL A 42 -0.50 -6.94 4.81
N THR A 43 -1.18 -7.44 3.78
CA THR A 43 -1.38 -6.72 2.52
C THR A 43 -2.66 -5.89 2.61
N PRO A 44 -2.68 -4.65 2.09
CA PRO A 44 -3.85 -3.79 2.18
C PRO A 44 -4.95 -4.21 1.20
N ILE A 45 -6.16 -3.80 1.53
CA ILE A 45 -7.27 -3.70 0.57
C ILE A 45 -7.15 -2.33 -0.09
N ALA A 46 -6.84 -2.31 -1.39
CA ALA A 46 -6.63 -1.09 -2.15
C ALA A 46 -7.87 -0.72 -2.98
N ASN A 47 -8.21 0.57 -2.99
CA ASN A 47 -9.20 1.19 -3.87
C ASN A 47 -10.61 0.55 -3.80
N GLU A 48 -11.04 0.10 -2.61
CA GLU A 48 -12.35 -0.55 -2.42
C GLU A 48 -13.54 0.35 -2.81
N ASP A 49 -13.35 1.66 -2.74
CA ASP A 49 -14.36 2.67 -3.08
C ASP A 49 -14.37 3.05 -4.57
N LEU A 50 -13.48 2.46 -5.39
CA LEU A 50 -13.30 2.81 -6.79
C LEU A 50 -13.56 1.59 -7.69
N VAL A 51 -14.45 1.76 -8.68
CA VAL A 51 -14.59 0.81 -9.79
C VAL A 51 -13.41 1.04 -10.73
N ARG A 52 -12.48 0.09 -10.82
CA ARG A 52 -11.30 0.23 -11.69
C ARG A 52 -11.72 0.35 -13.16
N GLU A 53 -11.23 1.38 -13.85
CA GLU A 53 -11.56 1.65 -15.26
C GLU A 53 -10.41 1.44 -16.27
N THR A 54 -9.17 1.17 -15.86
CA THR A 54 -8.05 1.11 -16.83
C THR A 54 -7.01 0.02 -16.54
N ALA A 55 -6.68 -0.76 -17.57
CA ALA A 55 -5.66 -1.82 -17.56
C ALA A 55 -4.26 -1.33 -17.97
N ASP A 56 -4.15 -0.15 -18.57
CA ASP A 56 -2.93 0.28 -19.26
C ASP A 56 -1.88 0.97 -18.35
N LYS A 57 -2.29 1.42 -17.15
CA LYS A 57 -1.41 2.08 -16.16
C LYS A 57 -2.02 2.04 -14.77
N THR A 58 -1.19 2.14 -13.73
CA THR A 58 -1.70 2.33 -12.35
C THR A 58 -2.07 3.79 -12.07
N SER A 59 -2.75 4.02 -10.95
CA SER A 59 -3.12 5.36 -10.47
C SER A 59 -1.93 6.03 -9.78
N SER A 60 -1.83 7.35 -9.83
CA SER A 60 -0.86 8.08 -8.99
C SER A 60 -1.30 8.20 -7.54
N VAL A 61 -2.57 7.91 -7.24
CA VAL A 61 -3.14 7.97 -5.89
C VAL A 61 -3.91 6.68 -5.63
N HIS A 62 -3.62 6.04 -4.50
CA HIS A 62 -4.31 4.85 -4.04
C HIS A 62 -4.81 5.04 -2.61
N PHE A 63 -6.04 4.61 -2.35
CA PHE A 63 -6.57 4.51 -0.99
C PHE A 63 -6.37 3.09 -0.50
N VAL A 64 -5.70 2.92 0.64
CA VAL A 64 -5.37 1.60 1.18
C VAL A 64 -5.91 1.46 2.59
N ARG A 65 -6.44 0.27 2.89
CA ARG A 65 -6.89 -0.14 4.22
C ARG A 65 -6.18 -1.41 4.64
N PHE A 66 -5.46 -1.35 5.77
CA PHE A 66 -4.85 -2.51 6.41
C PHE A 66 -5.75 -2.98 7.55
N GLU A 67 -6.25 -4.21 7.47
CA GLU A 67 -6.93 -4.85 8.59
C GLU A 67 -5.92 -5.48 9.54
N LEU A 68 -5.89 -4.99 10.78
CA LEU A 68 -4.98 -5.46 11.81
C LEU A 68 -5.67 -6.53 12.65
N THR A 69 -4.91 -7.59 12.95
CA THR A 69 -5.38 -8.61 13.89
C THR A 69 -5.33 -8.08 15.33
N GLY A 70 -6.08 -8.71 16.24
CA GLY A 70 -6.00 -8.36 17.66
C GLY A 70 -4.59 -8.50 18.23
N GLN A 71 -3.81 -9.47 17.73
CA GLN A 71 -2.41 -9.67 18.12
C GLN A 71 -1.53 -8.48 17.70
N MET A 72 -1.70 -7.98 16.48
CA MET A 72 -0.97 -6.80 15.99
C MET A 72 -1.33 -5.54 16.78
N ILE A 73 -2.61 -5.34 17.11
CA ILE A 73 -3.06 -4.20 17.91
C ILE A 73 -2.44 -4.25 19.31
N GLY A 74 -2.40 -5.42 19.94
CA GLY A 74 -1.76 -5.60 21.25
C GLY A 74 -0.25 -5.36 21.21
N ALA A 75 0.43 -5.84 20.17
CA ALA A 75 1.85 -5.61 19.95
C ALA A 75 2.17 -4.12 19.77
N LEU A 76 1.40 -3.40 18.94
CA LEU A 76 1.54 -1.95 18.79
C LEU A 76 1.29 -1.19 20.10
N GLY A 77 0.31 -1.63 20.89
CA GLY A 77 0.06 -1.08 22.24
C GLY A 77 1.19 -1.34 23.23
N SER A 78 2.09 -2.29 22.93
CA SER A 78 3.28 -2.62 23.71
C SER A 78 4.56 -2.00 23.12
N GLU A 79 4.42 -1.00 22.26
CA GLU A 79 5.52 -0.26 21.61
C GLU A 79 6.38 -1.10 20.65
N GLU A 80 5.82 -2.20 20.11
CA GLU A 80 6.49 -2.97 19.06
C GLU A 80 6.66 -2.16 17.76
N THR A 81 7.69 -2.50 17.00
CA THR A 81 8.04 -1.76 15.78
C THR A 81 7.02 -2.02 14.67
N LEU A 82 6.51 -0.95 14.07
CA LEU A 82 5.71 -1.00 12.85
C LEU A 82 6.61 -0.82 11.62
N ILE A 83 6.56 -1.75 10.68
CA ILE A 83 7.34 -1.72 9.43
C ILE A 83 6.37 -1.69 8.26
N ILE A 84 6.64 -0.82 7.28
CA ILE A 84 5.93 -0.76 6.01
C ILE A 84 6.93 -0.96 4.88
N GLY A 85 6.54 -1.69 3.83
CA GLY A 85 7.39 -1.95 2.69
C GLY A 85 6.61 -2.23 1.42
N ILE A 86 7.31 -2.21 0.28
CA ILE A 86 6.75 -2.46 -1.05
C ILE A 86 7.64 -3.51 -1.73
N ASP A 87 7.06 -4.66 -2.07
CA ASP A 87 7.76 -5.76 -2.75
C ASP A 87 7.35 -5.80 -4.24
N HIS A 88 7.56 -4.69 -4.95
CA HIS A 88 7.19 -4.58 -6.37
C HIS A 88 8.46 -4.69 -7.23
N PRO A 89 8.55 -5.56 -8.26
CA PRO A 89 9.81 -5.76 -9.02
C PRO A 89 10.40 -4.50 -9.69
N ALA A 90 9.56 -3.47 -9.91
CA ALA A 90 9.95 -2.19 -10.47
C ALA A 90 10.14 -1.07 -9.42
N TYR A 91 10.20 -1.40 -8.13
CA TYR A 91 10.43 -0.49 -7.00
C TYR A 91 11.47 -1.09 -6.03
#